data_AF-A0A946HE97-F1
#
_entry.id   AF-A0A946HE97-F1
#
_cell.length_a   1.000
_cell.length_b   1.000
_cell.length_c   1.000
_cell.angle_alpha   90.00
_cell.angle_beta   90.00
_cell.angle_gamma   90.00
#
_symmetry.space_group_name_H-M   'P 1'
#
loop_
_entity.id
_entity.type
_entity.pdbx_description
1 polymer ?
#
loop_
_entity_poly.entity_id
_entity_poly.type
_entity_poly.pdbx_seq_one_letter_code
_entity_poly.pdbx_strand_id
1 'polypeptide(L)'
;MLNNFTIKAKVIIGSFIPLILFVILGIICLSSLKKLEISNGLVEKTHSIIEKALKIESAAIDMETGMRGFLLSGKESFLLPYNNGKKSFKFFSTELLSAVSDNPELVERLEGIKIIISEW
;
A
#
# COMPACT_ATOMS: atom_id res chain seq x y z
N MET A 1 40.86 -30.69 -21.78
CA MET A 1 41.59 -30.53 -20.49
C MET A 1 41.25 -31.56 -19.40
N LEU A 2 40.28 -32.48 -19.58
CA LEU A 2 39.93 -33.48 -18.55
C LEU A 2 40.58 -34.86 -18.74
N ASN A 3 41.50 -35.02 -19.70
CA ASN A 3 41.99 -36.34 -20.12
C ASN A 3 43.10 -36.93 -19.24
N ASN A 4 43.66 -36.14 -18.31
CA ASN A 4 44.76 -36.55 -17.42
C ASN A 4 44.29 -36.90 -15.99
N PHE A 5 42.98 -36.98 -15.74
CA PHE A 5 42.42 -37.29 -14.42
C PHE A 5 42.07 -38.78 -14.31
N THR A 6 42.43 -39.40 -13.18
CA THR A 6 42.08 -40.79 -12.84
C THR A 6 40.56 -40.99 -12.90
N ILE A 7 40.07 -42.15 -13.35
CA ILE A 7 38.63 -42.46 -13.57
C ILE A 7 37.75 -42.05 -12.37
N LYS A 8 38.27 -42.20 -11.14
CA LYS A 8 37.61 -41.77 -9.89
C LYS A 8 37.27 -40.28 -9.88
N ALA A 9 38.19 -39.41 -10.30
CA ALA A 9 37.98 -37.97 -10.34
C ALA A 9 36.93 -37.58 -11.40
N LYS A 10 36.87 -38.29 -12.53
CA LYS A 10 35.87 -38.05 -13.59
C LYS A 10 34.45 -38.37 -13.11
N VAL A 11 34.27 -39.45 -12.35
CA VAL A 11 32.99 -39.81 -11.74
C VAL A 11 32.57 -38.80 -10.67
N ILE A 12 33.49 -38.38 -9.79
CA ILE A 12 33.21 -37.40 -8.74
C ILE A 12 32.79 -36.05 -9.35
N ILE A 13 33.53 -35.52 -10.34
CA ILE A 13 33.20 -34.26 -11.01
C ILE A 13 31.83 -34.34 -11.70
N GLY A 14 31.52 -35.47 -12.35
CA GLY A 14 30.22 -35.72 -12.95
C GLY A 14 29.06 -35.66 -11.94
N SER A 15 29.26 -36.21 -10.74
CA SER A 15 28.27 -36.20 -9.66
C SER A 15 28.09 -34.82 -9.00
N PHE A 16 29.09 -33.93 -9.04
CA PHE A 16 28.99 -32.59 -8.47
C PHE A 16 28.22 -31.60 -9.36
N ILE A 17 28.15 -31.82 -10.67
CA ILE A 17 27.44 -30.94 -11.61
C ILE A 17 25.93 -30.82 -11.26
N PRO A 18 25.18 -31.92 -11.05
CA PRO A 18 23.79 -31.84 -10.60
C PRO A 18 23.64 -31.12 -9.26
N LEU A 19 24.58 -31.31 -8.33
CA LEU A 19 24.53 -30.67 -7.00
C LEU A 19 24.64 -29.15 -7.13
N ILE A 20 25.58 -28.66 -7.94
CA ILE A 20 25.73 -27.22 -8.22
C ILE A 20 24.47 -26.67 -8.89
N LEU A 21 23.88 -27.41 -9.84
CA LEU A 21 22.63 -27.01 -10.48
C LEU A 21 21.48 -26.90 -9.46
N PHE A 22 21.36 -27.86 -8.53
CA PHE A 22 20.38 -27.79 -7.45
C PHE A 22 20.56 -26.56 -6.56
N VAL A 23 21.81 -26.22 -6.21
CA VAL A 23 22.11 -25.01 -5.42
C VAL A 23 21.68 -23.75 -6.18
N ILE A 24 21.99 -23.66 -7.47
CA ILE A 24 21.59 -22.52 -8.32
C ILE A 24 20.06 -22.40 -8.37
N LEU A 25 19.35 -23.50 -8.61
CA LEU A 25 17.89 -23.52 -8.61
C LEU A 25 17.31 -23.10 -7.26
N GLY A 26 17.91 -23.55 -6.16
CA GLY A 26 17.55 -23.12 -4.82
C GLY A 26 17.68 -21.61 -4.63
N ILE A 27 18.80 -21.03 -5.06
CA ILE A 27 19.03 -19.58 -4.99
C ILE A 27 18.00 -18.82 -5.83
N ILE A 28 17.70 -19.28 -7.05
CA ILE A 28 16.67 -18.67 -7.90
C ILE A 28 15.30 -18.74 -7.22
N CYS A 29 14.94 -19.89 -6.66
CA CYS A 29 13.66 -20.08 -5.96
C CYS A 29 13.52 -19.11 -4.77
N LEU A 30 14.53 -19.04 -3.90
CA LEU A 30 14.54 -18.13 -2.76
C LEU A 30 14.46 -16.65 -3.19
N SER A 31 15.18 -16.29 -4.26
CA SER A 31 15.15 -14.93 -4.80
C SER A 31 13.76 -14.57 -5.35
N SER A 32 13.11 -15.51 -6.03
CA SER A 32 11.75 -15.34 -6.55
C SER A 32 10.72 -15.20 -5.45
N LEU A 33 10.81 -16.03 -4.39
CA LEU A 33 9.93 -15.92 -3.22
C LEU A 33 10.07 -14.56 -2.53
N LYS A 34 11.29 -14.08 -2.35
CA LYS A 34 11.54 -12.75 -1.75
C LYS A 34 10.97 -11.62 -2.60
N LYS A 35 11.05 -11.71 -3.93
CA LYS A 35 10.44 -10.72 -4.84
C LYS A 35 8.91 -10.74 -4.73
N LEU A 36 8.32 -11.93 -4.65
CA LEU A 36 6.87 -12.08 -4.50
C LEU A 36 6.38 -11.46 -3.18
N GLU A 37 7.10 -11.70 -2.08
CA GLU A 37 6.79 -11.11 -0.77
C GLU A 37 6.82 -9.57 -0.81
N ILE A 38 7.88 -8.98 -1.37
CA ILE A 38 7.99 -7.52 -1.52
C ILE A 38 6.87 -6.97 -2.41
N SER A 39 6.59 -7.63 -3.54
CA SER A 39 5.53 -7.22 -4.46
C SER A 39 4.16 -7.25 -3.79
N ASN A 40 3.86 -8.30 -3.02
CA ASN A 40 2.60 -8.41 -2.29
C ASN A 40 2.50 -7.33 -1.20
N GLY A 41 3.59 -7.06 -0.47
CA GLY A 41 3.61 -5.99 0.53
C GLY A 41 3.36 -4.60 -0.08
N LEU A 42 3.86 -4.34 -1.29
CA LEU A 42 3.57 -3.09 -2.00
C LEU A 42 2.10 -2.99 -2.42
N VAL A 43 1.52 -4.07 -2.94
CA VAL A 43 0.09 -4.12 -3.30
C VAL A 43 -0.79 -3.89 -2.08
N GLU A 44 -0.48 -4.53 -0.95
CA GLU A 44 -1.20 -4.34 0.31
C GLU A 44 -1.10 -2.89 0.82
N LYS A 45 0.09 -2.28 0.78
CA LYS A 45 0.28 -0.86 1.12
C LYS A 45 -0.60 0.03 0.25
N THR A 46 -0.61 -0.19 -1.06
CA THR A 46 -1.43 0.60 -2.00
C THR A 46 -2.93 0.43 -1.73
N HIS A 47 -3.41 -0.78 -1.48
CA HIS A 47 -4.83 -0.99 -1.12
C HIS A 47 -5.21 -0.28 0.19
N SER A 48 -4.35 -0.35 1.21
CA SER A 48 -4.57 0.35 2.49
C SER A 48 -4.63 1.88 2.32
N ILE A 49 -3.82 2.44 1.41
CA ILE A 49 -3.84 3.86 1.04
C ILE A 49 -5.16 4.22 0.34
N ILE A 50 -5.59 3.42 -0.66
CA ILE A 50 -6.83 3.64 -1.40
C ILE A 50 -8.04 3.57 -0.46
N GLU A 51 -8.08 2.58 0.44
CA GLU A 51 -9.17 2.43 1.40
C GLU A 51 -9.29 3.67 2.31
N LYS A 52 -8.17 4.20 2.79
CA LYS A 52 -8.16 5.43 3.61
C LYS A 52 -8.64 6.64 2.80
N ALA A 53 -8.22 6.77 1.55
CA ALA A 53 -8.70 7.84 0.67
C ALA A 53 -10.22 7.77 0.45
N LEU A 54 -10.78 6.57 0.23
CA LEU A 54 -12.22 6.37 0.10
C LEU A 54 -12.98 6.71 1.38
N LYS A 55 -12.40 6.44 2.56
CA LYS A 55 -13.00 6.85 3.84
C LYS A 55 -12.99 8.36 4.02
N ILE A 56 -11.94 9.04 3.56
CA ILE A 56 -11.88 10.52 3.55
C ILE A 56 -12.95 11.09 2.62
N GLU A 57 -13.10 10.53 1.42
CA GLU A 57 -14.14 10.92 0.46
C GLU A 57 -15.55 10.72 1.03
N SER A 58 -15.83 9.54 1.61
CA SER A 58 -17.12 9.27 2.25
C SER A 58 -17.42 10.25 3.38
N ALA A 59 -16.42 10.59 4.20
CA ALA A 59 -16.58 11.57 5.27
C ALA A 59 -16.87 12.98 4.73
N ALA A 60 -16.27 13.36 3.61
CA ALA A 60 -16.56 14.63 2.93
C ALA A 60 -17.99 14.65 2.35
N ILE A 61 -18.46 13.53 1.78
CA ILE A 61 -19.84 13.39 1.29
C ILE A 61 -20.85 13.53 2.44
N ASP A 62 -20.58 12.94 3.61
CA ASP A 62 -21.41 13.11 4.80
C ASP A 62 -21.46 14.56 5.28
N MET A 63 -20.31 15.26 5.20
CA MET A 63 -20.22 16.69 5.49
C MET A 63 -21.09 17.52 4.56
N GLU A 64 -20.94 17.33 3.24
CA GLU A 64 -21.72 18.02 2.23
C GLU A 64 -23.22 17.75 2.38
N THR A 65 -23.59 16.49 2.61
CA THR A 65 -25.00 16.07 2.79
C THR A 65 -25.61 16.72 4.02
N GLY A 66 -24.90 16.74 5.15
CA GLY A 66 -25.38 17.37 6.37
C GLY A 66 -25.53 18.89 6.24
N MET A 67 -24.53 19.55 5.65
CA MET A 67 -24.55 20.98 5.39
C MET A 67 -25.73 21.36 4.49
N ARG A 68 -25.90 20.68 3.35
CA ARG A 68 -27.02 20.93 2.42
C ARG A 68 -28.37 20.69 3.10
N GLY A 69 -28.51 19.60 3.86
CA GLY A 69 -29.74 19.32 4.59
C GLY A 69 -30.12 20.41 5.59
N PHE A 70 -29.13 20.94 6.32
CA PHE A 70 -29.34 22.06 7.24
C PHE A 70 -29.72 23.35 6.49
N LEU A 71 -28.97 23.71 5.43
CA LEU A 71 -29.24 24.92 4.66
C LEU A 71 -30.63 24.91 3.99
N LEU A 72 -31.12 23.75 3.57
CA LEU A 72 -32.42 23.62 2.92
C LEU A 72 -33.61 23.58 3.90
N SER A 73 -33.41 23.06 5.11
CA SER A 73 -34.51 22.79 6.04
C SER A 73 -34.49 23.65 7.31
N GLY A 74 -33.35 24.26 7.65
CA GLY A 74 -33.11 24.94 8.92
C GLY A 74 -33.07 24.02 10.16
N LYS A 75 -33.17 22.70 9.98
CA LYS A 75 -33.22 21.75 11.12
C LYS A 75 -31.82 21.30 11.53
N GLU A 76 -31.45 21.57 12.78
CA GLU A 76 -30.15 21.19 13.35
C GLU A 76 -29.85 19.70 13.30
N SER A 77 -30.86 18.83 13.22
CA SER A 77 -30.67 17.38 13.08
C SER A 77 -29.85 17.00 11.85
N PHE A 78 -29.85 17.81 10.79
CA PHE A 78 -29.02 17.59 9.61
C PHE A 78 -27.53 17.93 9.83
N LEU A 79 -27.17 18.62 10.91
CA LEU A 79 -25.78 18.85 11.27
C LEU A 79 -25.10 17.61 11.87
N LEU A 80 -25.86 16.55 12.22
CA LEU A 80 -25.29 15.29 12.73
C LEU A 80 -24.32 14.64 11.71
N PRO A 81 -24.72 14.39 10.44
CA PRO A 81 -23.80 13.95 9.39
C PRO A 81 -22.58 14.86 9.23
N TYR A 82 -22.77 16.19 9.28
CA TYR A 82 -21.65 17.14 9.15
C TYR A 82 -20.62 16.99 10.28
N ASN A 83 -21.09 16.96 11.53
CA ASN A 83 -20.21 16.85 12.69
C ASN A 83 -19.49 15.49 12.75
N ASN A 84 -20.18 14.41 12.37
CA ASN A 84 -19.60 13.07 12.33
C ASN A 84 -18.61 12.92 11.17
N GLY A 85 -18.96 13.42 9.99
CA GLY A 85 -18.10 13.46 8.82
C GLY A 85 -16.83 14.26 9.11
N LYS A 86 -16.93 15.44 9.74
CA LYS A 86 -15.78 16.27 10.12
C LYS A 86 -14.80 15.56 11.04
N LYS A 87 -15.30 14.80 12.03
CA LYS A 87 -14.45 13.99 12.93
C LYS A 87 -13.76 12.87 12.16
N SER A 88 -14.49 12.14 11.32
CA SER A 88 -13.99 11.03 10.52
C SER A 88 -12.95 11.50 9.50
N PHE A 89 -13.23 12.60 8.80
CA PHE A 89 -12.33 13.25 7.86
C PHE A 89 -10.98 13.57 8.52
N LYS A 90 -11.00 14.22 9.69
CA LYS A 90 -9.77 14.53 10.43
C LYS A 90 -8.99 13.28 10.82
N PHE A 91 -9.68 12.25 11.30
CA PHE A 91 -9.07 10.99 11.71
C PHE A 91 -8.39 10.29 10.52
N PHE A 92 -9.12 10.02 9.44
CA PHE A 92 -8.59 9.30 8.29
C PHE A 92 -7.55 10.11 7.51
N SER A 93 -7.66 11.44 7.47
CA SER A 93 -6.60 12.28 6.89
C SER A 93 -5.29 12.17 7.67
N THR A 94 -5.35 12.06 8.99
CA THR A 94 -4.15 11.91 9.83
C THR A 94 -3.51 10.53 9.64
N GLU A 95 -4.34 9.47 9.55
CA GLU A 95 -3.85 8.12 9.24
C GLU A 95 -3.23 8.04 7.85
N LEU A 96 -3.89 8.63 6.84
CA LEU A 96 -3.38 8.62 5.47
C LEU A 96 -2.06 9.38 5.38
N LEU A 97 -1.97 10.57 5.98
CA LEU A 97 -0.74 11.37 6.00
C LEU A 97 0.45 10.59 6.55
N SER A 98 0.22 9.83 7.63
CA SER A 98 1.25 8.97 8.23
C SER A 98 1.66 7.83 7.28
N ALA A 99 0.70 7.22 6.58
CA ALA A 99 0.90 6.11 5.65
C ALA A 99 1.59 6.51 4.33
N VAL A 100 1.46 7.76 3.91
CA VAL A 100 2.05 8.30 2.67
C VAL A 100 3.19 9.29 2.89
N SER A 101 3.72 9.36 4.11
CA SER A 101 4.79 10.32 4.48
C SER A 101 6.06 10.19 3.63
N ASP A 102 6.29 9.03 3.01
CA ASP A 102 7.39 8.75 2.09
C ASP A 102 7.12 9.21 0.64
N ASN A 103 5.92 9.70 0.33
CA ASN A 103 5.52 10.17 -0.99
C ASN A 103 5.06 11.65 -0.96
N PRO A 104 5.96 12.60 -1.28
CA PRO A 104 5.66 14.03 -1.24
C PRO A 104 4.46 14.45 -2.09
N GLU A 105 4.25 13.81 -3.24
CA GLU A 105 3.13 14.13 -4.14
C GLU A 105 1.78 13.77 -3.50
N LEU A 106 1.70 12.63 -2.81
CA LEU A 106 0.48 12.23 -2.12
C LEU A 106 0.21 13.10 -0.89
N VAL A 107 1.27 13.53 -0.19
CA VAL A 107 1.17 14.49 0.91
C VAL A 107 0.61 15.82 0.40
N GLU A 108 1.14 16.35 -0.69
CA GLU A 108 0.68 17.61 -1.28
C GLU A 108 -0.79 17.54 -1.70
N ARG A 109 -1.20 16.44 -2.36
CA ARG A 109 -2.60 16.22 -2.73
C ARG A 109 -3.53 16.16 -1.52
N LEU A 110 -3.12 15.46 -0.46
CA LEU A 110 -3.91 15.37 0.77
C LEU A 110 -4.04 16.72 1.48
N GLU A 111 -2.97 17.51 1.53
CA GLU A 111 -3.03 18.86 2.08
C GLU A 111 -3.93 19.77 1.25
N GLY A 112 -3.89 19.66 -0.08
CA GLY A 112 -4.84 20.36 -0.97
C GLY A 112 -6.30 20.03 -0.67
N ILE A 113 -6.62 18.74 -0.47
CA ILE A 113 -7.98 18.31 -0.08
C ILE A 113 -8.38 18.91 1.27
N LYS A 114 -7.48 18.92 2.25
CA LYS A 114 -7.73 19.50 3.58
C LYS A 114 -8.01 20.99 3.51
N ILE A 115 -7.30 21.73 2.64
CA ILE A 115 -7.54 23.16 2.41
C ILE A 115 -8.95 23.37 1.85
N ILE A 116 -9.30 22.67 0.77
CA ILE A 116 -10.63 22.81 0.12
C ILE A 116 -11.77 22.55 1.13
N ILE A 117 -11.65 21.49 1.95
CA ILE A 117 -12.68 21.16 2.93
C ILE A 117 -12.71 22.13 4.11
N SER A 118 -11.59 22.80 4.42
CA SER A 118 -11.57 23.82 5.47
C SER A 118 -12.30 25.12 5.08
N GLU A 119 -12.54 25.34 3.79
CA GLU A 119 -13.29 26.49 3.28
C GLU A 119 -14.81 26.32 3.32
N TRP A 120 -15.31 25.13 3.69
CA TRP A 120 -16.74 24.82 3.85
C TRP A 120 -17.28 25.24 5.22
#